data_AF-A0A228RDS0-F1
#
_entry.id   AF-A0A228RDS0-F1
#
_cell.length_a   1.000
_cell.length_b   1.000
_cell.length_c   1.000
_cell.angle_alpha   90.00
_cell.angle_beta   90.00
_cell.angle_gamma   90.00
#
_symmetry.space_group_name_H-M   'P 1'
#
loop_
_entity.id
_entity.type
_entity.pdbx_description
1 polymer ?
#
loop_
_entity_poly.entity_id
_entity_poly.type
_entity_poly.pdbx_seq_one_letter_code
_entity_poly.pdbx_strand_id
1 'polypeptide(L)' 'MFFCSCTIEQIRDLAMAVREGFGPGFSRAALIDCILLLLEDIPGVKAGNVEERLIELAWAIYIGLPLES' A
#
# COMPACT_ATOMS: atom_id res chain seq x y z
N MET A 1 -7.87 22.05 -6.79
CA MET A 1 -7.42 21.18 -5.68
C MET A 1 -7.42 19.76 -6.24
N PHE A 2 -6.25 19.24 -6.60
CA PHE A 2 -6.15 17.88 -7.17
C PHE A 2 -6.27 16.88 -6.02
N PHE A 3 -7.41 16.22 -5.92
CA PHE A 3 -7.52 15.01 -5.11
C PHE A 3 -7.00 13.88 -5.98
N CYS A 4 -5.75 13.47 -5.77
CA CYS A 4 -5.26 12.24 -6.36
C CYS A 4 -5.73 11.09 -5.45
N SER A 5 -6.82 10.42 -5.84
CA SER A 5 -7.14 9.13 -5.25
C SER A 5 -5.94 8.21 -5.46
N CYS A 6 -5.44 7.62 -4.38
CA CYS A 6 -4.31 6.70 -4.46
C CYS A 6 -4.66 5.60 -5.46
N THR A 7 -3.88 5.48 -6.54
CA THR A 7 -4.18 4.51 -7.59
C THR A 7 -3.76 3.12 -7.16
N ILE A 8 -4.41 2.10 -7.74
CA ILE A 8 -4.04 0.71 -7.55
C ILE A 8 -2.53 0.51 -7.77
N GLU A 9 -1.96 1.07 -8.82
CA GLU A 9 -0.54 0.95 -9.15
C GLU A 9 0.38 1.50 -8.05
N GLN A 10 0.05 2.67 -7.48
CA GLN A 10 0.84 3.24 -6.37
C GLN A 10 0.90 2.31 -5.16
N ILE A 11 -0.23 1.68 -4.81
CA ILE A 11 -0.29 0.73 -3.70
C ILE A 11 0.52 -0.53 -4.00
N ARG A 12 0.51 -1.01 -5.25
CA ARG A 12 1.33 -2.17 -5.67
C ARG A 12 2.82 -1.85 -5.53
N ASP A 13 3.26 -0.71 -6.05
CA ASP A 13 4.64 -0.26 -5.95
C ASP A 13 5.08 -0.07 -4.50
N LEU A 14 4.22 0.52 -3.66
CA LEU A 14 4.49 0.69 -2.23
C LEU A 14 4.64 -0.66 -1.51
N ALA A 15 3.72 -1.59 -1.75
CA ALA A 15 3.76 -2.92 -1.13
C ALA A 15 5.01 -3.70 -1.55
N MET A 16 5.42 -3.61 -2.81
CA MET A 16 6.67 -4.21 -3.30
C MET A 16 7.89 -3.54 -2.66
N ALA A 17 7.95 -2.21 -2.65
CA ALA A 17 9.06 -1.47 -2.05
C ALA A 17 9.22 -1.78 -0.55
N VAL A 18 8.11 -1.88 0.19
CA VAL A 18 8.14 -2.29 1.61
C VAL A 18 8.64 -3.72 1.76
N ARG A 19 8.18 -4.64 0.90
CA ARG A 19 8.65 -6.04 0.93
C ARG A 19 10.13 -6.18 0.61
N GLU A 20 10.64 -5.45 -0.39
CA GLU A 20 12.04 -5.48 -0.78
C GLU A 20 12.95 -4.78 0.24
N GLY A 21 12.49 -3.67 0.82
CA GLY A 21 13.26 -2.90 1.79
C GLY A 21 13.29 -3.49 3.21
N PHE A 22 12.16 -4.07 3.66
CA PHE A 22 12.02 -4.55 5.04
C PHE A 22 11.92 -6.08 5.15
N GLY A 23 11.79 -6.80 4.03
CA GLY A 23 11.59 -8.25 4.01
C GLY A 23 10.16 -8.68 4.35
N PRO A 24 9.85 -9.99 4.35
CA PRO A 24 8.49 -10.55 4.51
C PRO A 24 8.00 -10.66 5.98
N GLY A 25 8.65 -9.98 6.93
CA GLY A 25 8.40 -10.15 8.37
C GLY A 25 7.31 -9.25 8.99
N PHE A 26 6.67 -8.38 8.21
CA PHE A 26 5.67 -7.45 8.74
C PHE A 26 4.36 -8.16 9.06
N SER A 27 3.77 -7.76 10.18
CA SER A 27 2.35 -8.03 10.42
C SER A 27 1.51 -7.20 9.47
N ARG A 28 0.28 -7.65 9.21
CA ARG A 28 -0.69 -6.92 8.38
C ARG A 28 -0.91 -5.49 8.87
N ALA A 29 -1.01 -5.30 10.19
CA ALA A 29 -1.13 -3.97 10.79
C ALA A 29 0.10 -3.09 10.53
N ALA A 30 1.31 -3.65 10.71
CA ALA A 30 2.54 -2.91 10.45
C ALA A 30 2.67 -2.50 8.96
N LEU A 31 2.22 -3.34 8.04
CA LEU A 31 2.20 -2.99 6.61
C LEU A 31 1.24 -1.83 6.35
N ILE A 32 0.04 -1.87 6.94
CA ILE A 32 -0.97 -0.81 6.80
C ILE A 32 -0.43 0.53 7.33
N ASP A 33 0.15 0.53 8.53
CA ASP A 33 0.78 1.73 9.10
C ASP A 33 1.90 2.27 8.20
N CYS A 34 2.78 1.40 7.68
CA CYS A 34 3.84 1.81 6.75
C CYS A 34 3.28 2.42 5.47
N ILE A 35 2.26 1.81 4.87
CA ILE A 35 1.62 2.31 3.66
C ILE A 35 0.98 3.67 3.93
N LEU A 36 0.22 3.80 5.02
CA LEU A 36 -0.42 5.08 5.37
C LEU A 36 0.62 6.18 5.57
N LEU A 37 1.70 5.90 6.28
CA LEU A 37 2.80 6.85 6.50
C LEU A 37 3.44 7.29 5.17
N LEU A 38 3.69 6.34 4.27
CA LEU A 38 4.26 6.64 2.95
C LEU A 38 3.29 7.44 2.07
N LEU A 39 1.98 7.22 2.18
CA LEU A 39 0.97 7.98 1.45
C LEU A 39 0.83 9.42 1.96
N GLU A 40 1.12 9.69 3.24
CA GLU A 40 1.17 11.04 3.79
C GLU A 40 2.30 11.89 3.19
N ASP A 41 3.39 11.25 2.76
CA ASP A 41 4.50 11.91 2.08
C ASP A 41 4.17 12.26 0.61
N ILE A 42 3.16 11.60 0.01
CA ILE A 42 2.76 11.84 -1.38
C ILE A 42 1.86 13.08 -1.47
N PRO A 43 2.30 14.17 -2.12
CA PRO A 43 1.50 15.38 -2.24
C PRO A 43 0.22 15.12 -3.04
N GLY A 44 -0.93 15.42 -2.42
CA GLY A 44 -2.26 15.30 -3.05
C GLY A 44 -2.96 13.96 -2.81
N VAL A 45 -2.34 13.03 -2.09
CA VAL A 45 -3.00 11.82 -1.58
C VAL A 45 -3.51 12.07 -0.16
N LYS A 46 -4.75 11.66 0.12
CA LYS A 46 -5.33 11.74 1.47
C LYS A 46 -5.39 10.33 2.05
N ALA A 47 -4.47 10.02 2.98
CA ALA A 47 -4.37 8.70 3.62
C ALA A 47 -5.70 8.23 4.27
N GLY A 48 -6.58 9.15 4.65
CA GLY A 48 -7.89 8.83 5.22
C GLY A 48 -8.95 8.27 4.26
N ASN A 49 -8.65 8.08 2.97
CA ASN A 49 -9.60 7.52 1.99
C ASN A 49 -9.01 6.36 1.17
N VAL A 50 -8.06 5.62 1.76
CA VAL A 50 -7.59 4.37 1.16
C VAL A 50 -8.70 3.33 1.32
N GLU A 51 -9.27 2.88 0.19
CA GLU A 51 -10.30 1.84 0.20
C GLU A 51 -9.75 0.53 0.79
N GLU A 52 -10.57 -0.18 1.57
CA GLU A 52 -10.20 -1.48 2.15
C GLU A 52 -9.69 -2.47 1.09
N ARG A 53 -10.23 -2.40 -0.13
CA ARG A 53 -9.78 -3.21 -1.27
C ARG A 53 -8.32 -2.97 -1.65
N LEU A 54 -7.83 -1.73 -1.52
CA LEU A 54 -6.43 -1.39 -1.77
C LEU A 54 -5.53 -1.95 -0.66
N ILE A 55 -6.00 -1.95 0.58
CA ILE A 55 -5.28 -2.56 1.71
C ILE A 55 -5.15 -4.08 1.50
N GLU A 56 -6.23 -4.76 1.10
CA GLU A 56 -6.17 -6.20 0.80
C GLU A 56 -5.23 -6.51 -0.37
N LEU A 57 -5.26 -5.67 -1.41
CA LEU A 57 -4.36 -5.79 -2.55
C LEU A 57 -2.90 -5.65 -2.12
N ALA A 58 -2.59 -4.63 -1.33
CA ALA A 58 -1.25 -4.40 -0.79
C ALA A 58 -0.77 -5.60 0.02
N TRP A 59 -1.64 -6.13 0.88
CA TRP A 59 -1.34 -7.29 1.70
C TRP A 59 -1.04 -8.52 0.85
N ALA A 60 -1.88 -8.83 -0.15
CA ALA A 60 -1.68 -9.95 -1.06
C ALA A 60 -0.33 -9.89 -1.79
N ILE A 61 0.06 -8.71 -2.26
CA ILE A 61 1.35 -8.47 -2.93
C ILE A 61 2.51 -8.65 -1.96
N TYR A 62 2.38 -8.12 -0.75
CA TYR A 62 3.39 -8.19 0.28
C TYR A 62 3.70 -9.64 0.68
N ILE A 63 2.69 -10.48 0.87
CA ILE A 63 2.89 -11.91 1.17
C ILE A 63 3.27 -12.74 -0.06
N GLY A 64 3.20 -12.15 -1.26
CA GLY A 64 3.53 -12.80 -2.52
C GLY A 64 2.48 -13.79 -3.00
N LEU A 65 1.22 -13.56 -2.63
CA LEU A 65 0.14 -14.28 -3.28
C LEU A 65 0.07 -13.85 -4.76
N PRO A 66 -0.06 -14.81 -5.70
CA PRO A 66 -0.38 -14.46 -7.07
C PRO A 66 -1.72 -13.73 -7.06
N LEU A 67 -1.76 -12.54 -7.63
CA LEU A 67 -3.01 -11.87 -7.95
C LEU A 67 -3.64 -12.69 -9.07
N GLU A 68 -4.51 -13.63 -8.70
CA GLU A 68 -5.28 -14.41 -9.66
C GLU A 68 -6.01 -13.44 -10.58
N SER A 69 -5.73 -13.59 -11.89
CA SER A 69 -6.07 -12.67 -12.99
C SER A 69 -7.56 -12.64 -13.31
#